data_AF-A0A3P9NL07-F1
#
_entry.id   AF-A0A3P9NL07-F1
#
_cell.length_a   1.000
_cell.length_b   1.000
_cell.length_c   1.000
_cell.angle_alpha   90.00
_cell.angle_beta   90.00
_cell.angle_gamma   90.00
#
_symmetry.space_group_name_H-M   'P 1'
#
loop_
_entity.id
_entity.type
_entity.pdbx_description
1 polymer ?
#
loop_
_entity_poly.entity_id
_entity_poly.type
_entity_poly.pdbx_seq_one_letter_code
_entity_poly.pdbx_strand_id
1 'polypeptide(L)'
;FGDKDFRGGLENGILLCELLSSIRPGLVKKINRLPTPIAGLDNLSVFLRGCEELGLKGSQLFDPGDLQDTATRPAANRRLKNVLITIYWLGRAANSCTSYNGPTLDLKEFEGLLSQMRKVFKVIF
;
A
#
# COMPACT_ATOMS: atom_id res chain seq x y z
N PHE A 1 1.63 9.26 10.13
CA PHE A 1 1.89 8.93 8.71
C PHE A 1 2.62 10.04 7.93
N GLY A 2 2.51 11.33 8.25
CA GLY A 2 3.10 12.41 7.43
C GLY A 2 4.62 12.61 7.51
N ASP A 3 5.37 11.62 7.98
CA ASP A 3 6.83 11.71 8.08
C ASP A 3 7.47 11.38 6.73
N LYS A 4 8.51 12.15 6.35
CA LYS A 4 9.31 11.87 5.15
C LYS A 4 9.94 10.47 5.22
N ASP A 5 10.30 10.04 6.43
CA ASP A 5 10.94 8.74 6.65
C ASP A 5 9.99 7.58 6.33
N PHE A 6 8.70 7.73 6.61
CA PHE A 6 7.70 6.73 6.26
C PHE A 6 7.54 6.57 4.75
N ARG A 7 7.39 7.69 4.03
CA ARG A 7 7.25 7.66 2.56
C ARG A 7 8.52 7.15 1.88
N GLY A 8 9.68 7.67 2.27
CA GLY A 8 10.96 7.26 1.73
C GLY A 8 11.25 5.77 1.96
N GLY A 9 10.84 5.23 3.11
CA GLY A 9 10.96 3.79 3.40
C GLY A 9 10.13 2.88 2.49
N LEU A 10 9.02 3.39 1.91
CA LEU A 10 8.14 2.61 1.03
C LEU A 10 8.42 2.81 -0.47
N GLU A 11 9.10 3.89 -0.85
CA GLU A 11 9.28 4.28 -2.27
C GLU A 11 10.03 3.23 -3.09
N ASN A 12 10.98 2.51 -2.48
CA ASN A 12 11.71 1.43 -3.17
C ASN A 12 10.90 0.12 -3.30
N GLY A 13 9.69 0.05 -2.72
CA GLY A 13 8.79 -1.09 -2.78
C GLY A 13 9.24 -2.35 -2.03
N ILE A 14 10.43 -2.38 -1.42
CA ILE A 14 10.99 -3.57 -0.77
C ILE A 14 10.12 -4.01 0.40
N LEU A 15 9.81 -3.11 1.33
CA LEU A 15 8.99 -3.42 2.52
C LEU A 15 7.58 -3.86 2.12
N LEU A 16 7.03 -3.30 1.04
CA LEU A 16 5.71 -3.67 0.53
C LEU A 16 5.72 -5.10 -0.04
N CYS A 17 6.74 -5.46 -0.81
CA CYS A 17 6.93 -6.83 -1.29
C CYS A 17 7.19 -7.83 -0.15
N GLU A 18 7.96 -7.46 0.87
CA GLU A 18 8.20 -8.29 2.06
C GLU A 18 6.92 -8.52 2.85
N LEU A 19 6.10 -7.48 3.03
CA LEU A 19 4.77 -7.59 3.63
C LEU A 19 3.89 -8.58 2.85
N LEU A 20 3.83 -8.45 1.53
CA LEU A 20 3.04 -9.33 0.69
C LEU A 20 3.49 -10.80 0.79
N SER A 21 4.82 -11.02 0.84
CA SER A 21 5.42 -12.34 1.01
C SER A 21 5.08 -12.96 2.37
N SER A 22 4.98 -12.14 3.41
CA SER A 22 4.57 -12.58 4.75
C SER A 22 3.09 -12.99 4.82
N ILE A 23 2.23 -12.36 4.02
CA ILE A 23 0.80 -12.67 3.95
C ILE A 23 0.56 -13.99 3.24
N ARG A 24 1.18 -14.16 2.07
CA ARG A 24 1.09 -15.39 1.29
C ARG A 24 2.43 -15.67 0.61
N PRO A 25 3.17 -16.71 1.05
CA PRO A 25 4.38 -17.15 0.38
C PRO A 25 4.14 -17.42 -1.11
N GLY A 26 5.08 -17.01 -1.95
CA GLY A 26 5.03 -17.23 -3.40
C GLY A 26 4.39 -16.11 -4.24
N LEU A 27 3.72 -15.13 -3.63
CA LEU A 27 3.20 -13.96 -4.36
C LEU A 27 4.30 -13.06 -4.93
N VAL A 28 5.41 -12.95 -4.20
CA VAL A 28 6.60 -12.23 -4.67
C VAL A 28 7.70 -13.25 -4.93
N LYS A 29 8.08 -13.41 -6.21
CA LYS A 29 9.13 -14.35 -6.61
C LYS A 29 10.54 -13.80 -6.37
N LYS A 30 10.73 -12.49 -6.55
CA LYS A 30 12.01 -11.81 -6.42
C LYS A 30 11.78 -10.34 -6.09
N ILE A 31 12.59 -9.80 -5.19
CA ILE A 31 12.65 -8.37 -4.87
C ILE A 31 13.92 -7.80 -5.48
N ASN A 32 13.80 -6.70 -6.22
CA ASN A 32 14.93 -5.98 -6.78
C ASN A 32 15.49 -4.99 -5.74
N ARG A 33 16.66 -5.29 -5.18
CA ARG A 33 17.28 -4.47 -4.11
C ARG A 33 18.31 -3.47 -4.65
N LEU A 34 18.41 -3.30 -5.96
CA LEU A 34 19.30 -2.30 -6.54
C LEU A 34 18.83 -0.89 -6.15
N PRO A 35 19.73 0.05 -5.82
CA PRO A 35 19.38 1.41 -5.43
C PRO A 35 19.07 2.27 -6.67
N THR A 36 18.15 1.82 -7.52
CA THR A 36 17.77 2.51 -8.77
C THR A 36 16.27 2.78 -8.81
N PRO A 37 15.81 3.90 -9.39
CA PRO A 37 14.39 4.21 -9.51
C PRO A 37 13.58 3.12 -10.24
N ILE A 38 14.19 2.49 -11.25
CA ILE A 38 13.56 1.40 -12.01
C ILE A 38 13.34 0.15 -11.14
N ALA A 39 14.28 -0.19 -10.25
CA ALA A 39 14.11 -1.29 -9.31
C ALA A 39 12.95 -1.03 -8.33
N GLY A 40 12.82 0.22 -7.87
CA GLY A 40 11.68 0.64 -7.04
C GLY A 40 10.35 0.46 -7.77
N LEU A 41 10.26 0.93 -9.03
CA LEU A 41 9.06 0.77 -9.86
C LEU A 41 8.70 -0.70 -10.09
N ASP A 42 9.69 -1.56 -10.40
CA ASP A 42 9.48 -2.99 -10.58
C ASP A 42 8.89 -3.63 -9.31
N ASN A 43 9.45 -3.30 -8.14
CA ASN A 43 8.94 -3.81 -6.87
C ASN A 43 7.50 -3.33 -6.60
N LEU A 44 7.20 -2.05 -6.85
CA LEU A 44 5.84 -1.52 -6.68
C LEU A 44 4.85 -2.23 -7.62
N SER A 45 5.22 -2.49 -8.87
CA SER A 45 4.39 -3.25 -9.81
C SER A 45 4.11 -4.67 -9.32
N VAL A 46 5.15 -5.36 -8.82
CA VAL A 46 5.02 -6.70 -8.23
C VAL A 46 4.09 -6.69 -7.01
N PHE A 47 4.24 -5.70 -6.13
CA PHE A 47 3.38 -5.55 -4.96
C PHE A 47 1.91 -5.34 -5.34
N LEU A 48 1.63 -4.41 -6.26
CA LEU A 48 0.27 -4.06 -6.68
C LEU A 48 -0.42 -5.25 -7.35
N ARG A 49 0.29 -5.98 -8.23
CA ARG A 49 -0.23 -7.21 -8.82
C ARG A 49 -0.55 -8.26 -7.76
N GLY A 50 0.33 -8.45 -6.79
CA GLY A 50 0.07 -9.41 -5.72
C GLY A 50 -1.10 -9.00 -4.82
N CYS A 51 -1.36 -7.70 -4.65
CA CYS A 51 -2.58 -7.21 -4.01
C CYS A 51 -3.84 -7.62 -4.80
N GLU A 52 -3.82 -7.51 -6.12
CA GLU A 52 -4.92 -7.98 -6.98
C GLU A 52 -5.11 -9.51 -6.88
N GLU A 53 -4.03 -10.28 -6.82
CA GLU A 53 -4.08 -11.74 -6.60
C GLU A 53 -4.63 -12.12 -5.21
N LEU A 54 -4.62 -11.18 -4.26
CA LEU A 54 -5.29 -11.28 -2.95
C LEU A 54 -6.75 -10.77 -2.98
N GLY A 55 -7.24 -10.31 -4.13
CA GLY A 55 -8.62 -9.90 -4.36
C GLY A 55 -8.89 -8.40 -4.18
N LEU A 56 -7.86 -7.56 -4.08
CA LEU A 56 -8.04 -6.11 -4.08
C LEU A 56 -8.50 -5.64 -5.47
N LYS A 57 -9.40 -4.66 -5.50
CA LYS A 57 -9.85 -4.00 -6.74
C LYS A 57 -8.93 -2.84 -7.08
N GLY A 58 -8.81 -2.49 -8.36
CA GLY A 58 -8.01 -1.34 -8.80
C GLY A 58 -8.32 -0.02 -8.07
N SER A 59 -9.59 0.22 -7.70
CA SER A 59 -9.98 1.41 -6.91
C SER A 59 -9.48 1.42 -5.45
N GLN A 60 -8.90 0.32 -4.99
CA GLN A 60 -8.27 0.17 -3.67
C GLN A 60 -6.74 0.24 -3.77
N LEU A 61 -6.18 0.29 -4.98
CA LEU A 61 -4.75 0.36 -5.23
C LEU A 61 -4.30 1.82 -5.38
N PHE A 62 -3.06 2.07 -4.97
CA PHE A 62 -2.37 3.32 -5.26
C PHE A 62 -1.64 3.22 -6.61
N ASP A 63 -1.27 4.35 -7.19
CA ASP A 63 -0.41 4.40 -8.37
C ASP A 63 1.06 4.52 -7.97
N PRO A 64 2.05 3.90 -8.64
CA PRO A 64 3.46 4.08 -8.29
C PRO A 64 3.92 5.55 -8.15
N GLY A 65 3.31 6.46 -8.92
CA GLY A 65 3.52 7.91 -8.83
C GLY A 65 3.02 8.58 -7.53
N ASP A 66 2.20 7.88 -6.73
CA ASP A 66 1.79 8.31 -5.40
C ASP A 66 2.97 8.30 -4.42
N LEU A 67 3.91 7.37 -4.61
CA LEU A 67 5.13 7.28 -3.80
C LEU A 67 6.27 8.13 -4.36
N GLN A 68 6.40 8.26 -5.69
CA GLN A 68 7.49 9.01 -6.32
C GLN A 68 7.38 10.53 -6.10
N ASP A 69 8.41 11.10 -5.45
CA ASP A 69 8.36 12.46 -4.89
C ASP A 69 8.65 13.56 -5.92
N THR A 70 7.59 14.26 -6.36
CA THR A 70 7.71 15.44 -7.24
C THR A 70 6.74 16.58 -6.92
N ALA A 71 5.96 16.50 -5.83
CA ALA A 71 4.78 17.34 -5.65
C ALA A 71 4.84 18.27 -4.43
N THR A 72 4.17 19.42 -4.53
CA THR A 72 4.01 20.39 -3.44
C THR A 72 3.30 19.76 -2.22
N ARG A 73 3.56 20.29 -1.01
CA ARG A 73 3.07 19.75 0.29
C ARG A 73 1.58 19.31 0.31
N PRO A 74 0.61 20.01 -0.31
CA PRO A 74 -0.80 19.58 -0.31
C PRO A 74 -1.08 18.32 -1.16
N ALA A 75 -0.32 18.11 -2.23
CA ALA A 75 -0.46 16.94 -3.09
C ALA A 75 0.21 15.70 -2.48
N ALA A 76 1.36 15.88 -1.80
CA ALA A 76 2.05 14.81 -1.09
C ALA A 76 1.14 14.12 -0.04
N ASN A 77 0.38 14.91 0.74
CA ASN A 77 -0.54 14.38 1.73
C ASN A 77 -1.72 13.59 1.13
N ARG A 78 -2.17 13.94 -0.08
CA ARG A 78 -3.26 13.21 -0.75
C ARG A 78 -2.77 11.88 -1.30
N ARG A 79 -1.60 11.87 -1.94
CA ARG A 79 -0.99 10.65 -2.50
C ARG A 79 -0.66 9.61 -1.41
N LEU A 80 -0.13 10.07 -0.27
CA LEU A 80 0.13 9.16 0.84
C LEU A 80 -1.15 8.50 1.38
N LYS A 81 -2.31 9.18 1.30
CA LYS A 81 -3.59 8.56 1.68
C LYS A 81 -3.94 7.38 0.77
N ASN A 82 -3.67 7.46 -0.53
CA ASN A 82 -3.91 6.34 -1.45
C ASN A 82 -3.10 5.12 -1.02
N VAL A 83 -1.82 5.31 -0.69
CA VAL A 83 -0.95 4.23 -0.18
C VAL A 83 -1.51 3.59 1.09
N LEU A 84 -1.96 4.42 2.05
CA LEU A 84 -2.58 3.93 3.29
C LEU A 84 -3.91 3.20 3.03
N ILE A 85 -4.70 3.64 2.05
CA ILE A 85 -5.94 2.96 1.64
C ILE A 85 -5.63 1.55 1.14
N THR A 86 -4.61 1.40 0.30
CA THR A 86 -4.20 0.08 -0.20
C THR A 86 -3.72 -0.83 0.93
N ILE A 87 -2.88 -0.32 1.84
CA ILE A 87 -2.42 -1.10 3.00
C ILE A 87 -3.59 -1.52 3.89
N TYR A 88 -4.58 -0.65 4.08
CA TYR A 88 -5.80 -0.98 4.82
C TYR A 88 -6.55 -2.16 4.19
N TRP A 89 -6.80 -2.12 2.89
CA TRP A 89 -7.50 -3.19 2.19
C TRP A 89 -6.69 -4.48 2.13
N LEU A 90 -5.37 -4.37 2.02
CA LEU A 90 -4.46 -5.51 2.09
C LEU A 90 -4.53 -6.17 3.47
N GLY A 91 -4.47 -5.41 4.56
CA GLY A 91 -4.63 -5.94 5.92
C GLY A 91 -5.98 -6.61 6.13
N ARG A 92 -7.05 -6.05 5.54
CA ARG A 92 -8.38 -6.67 5.52
C ARG A 92 -8.41 -8.00 4.78
N ALA A 93 -7.74 -8.10 3.63
CA ALA A 93 -7.65 -9.31 2.82
C ALA A 93 -6.75 -10.38 3.47
N ALA A 94 -5.67 -9.96 4.14
CA ALA A 94 -4.78 -10.84 4.88
C ALA A 94 -5.51 -11.60 5.99
N ASN A 95 -6.44 -10.95 6.70
CA ASN A 95 -7.28 -11.61 7.71
C ASN A 95 -8.19 -12.70 7.15
N SER A 96 -8.41 -12.71 5.83
CA SER A 96 -9.18 -13.75 5.13
C SER A 96 -8.29 -14.82 4.49
N CYS A 97 -6.95 -14.68 4.57
CA CYS A 97 -6.01 -15.71 4.12
C CYS A 97 -5.75 -16.72 5.22
N THR A 98 -6.18 -17.97 5.01
CA THR A 98 -5.95 -19.09 5.95
C THR A 98 -4.47 -19.40 6.19
N SER A 99 -3.58 -19.02 5.26
CA SER A 99 -2.13 -19.18 5.38
C SER A 99 -1.46 -18.12 6.25
N TYR A 100 -2.14 -17.01 6.55
CA TYR A 100 -1.56 -15.91 7.29
C TYR A 100 -1.84 -16.06 8.79
N ASN A 101 -0.78 -16.19 9.59
CA ASN A 101 -0.85 -16.27 11.05
C ASN A 101 -0.15 -15.08 11.75
N GLY A 102 0.16 -14.03 10.98
CA GLY A 102 0.83 -12.84 11.51
C GLY A 102 -0.14 -11.90 12.25
N PRO A 103 0.39 -10.80 12.83
CA PRO A 103 -0.44 -9.79 13.47
C PRO A 103 -1.45 -9.21 12.48
N THR A 104 -2.66 -8.95 12.96
CA THR A 104 -3.71 -8.33 12.16
C THR A 104 -3.57 -6.81 12.20
N LEU A 105 -4.00 -6.14 11.13
CA LEU A 105 -4.00 -4.68 11.08
C LEU A 105 -4.93 -4.12 12.16
N ASP A 106 -4.43 -3.24 13.03
CA ASP A 106 -5.28 -2.52 13.96
C ASP A 106 -6.12 -1.48 13.21
N LEU A 107 -7.42 -1.76 13.08
CA LEU A 107 -8.36 -0.90 12.37
C LEU A 107 -8.59 0.44 13.07
N LYS A 108 -8.30 0.54 14.38
CA LYS A 108 -8.47 1.78 15.15
C LYS A 108 -7.52 2.88 14.67
N GLU A 109 -6.29 2.52 14.34
CA GLU A 109 -5.28 3.43 13.78
C GLU A 109 -5.71 4.04 12.43
N PHE A 110 -6.69 3.42 11.75
CA PHE A 110 -7.23 3.88 10.47
C PHE A 110 -8.58 4.61 10.59
N GLU A 111 -9.17 4.75 11.78
CA GLU A 111 -10.51 5.37 11.95
C GLU A 111 -10.57 6.79 11.39
N GLY A 112 -9.54 7.61 11.62
CA GLY A 112 -9.46 8.96 11.08
C GLY A 112 -9.45 8.99 9.55
N LEU A 113 -8.78 8.03 8.91
CA LEU A 113 -8.75 7.88 7.45
C LEU A 113 -10.11 7.39 6.92
N LEU A 114 -10.72 6.41 7.58
CA LEU A 114 -12.02 5.84 7.22
C LEU A 114 -13.16 6.87 7.33
N SER A 115 -13.13 7.73 8.35
CA SER A 115 -14.08 8.82 8.51
C SER A 115 -14.03 9.81 7.33
N GLN A 116 -12.83 10.08 6.82
CA GLN A 116 -12.66 10.92 5.62
C GLN A 116 -13.16 10.24 4.35
N MET A 117 -12.85 8.94 4.16
CA MET A 117 -13.37 8.18 3.03
C MET A 117 -14.90 8.15 2.99
N ARG A 118 -15.55 7.89 4.14
CA ARG A 118 -17.02 7.88 4.24
C ARG A 118 -17.66 9.22 3.85
N LYS A 119 -17.00 10.34 4.15
CA LYS A 119 -17.46 11.67 3.71
C LYS A 119 -17.35 11.84 2.20
N VAL A 120 -16.25 11.39 1.58
CA VAL A 120 -16.08 11.44 0.12
C VAL A 120 -17.14 10.59 -0.59
N PHE A 121 -17.41 9.37 -0.10
CA PHE A 121 -18.47 8.53 -0.66
C PHE A 121 -19.85 9.18 -0.55
N LYS A 122 -20.18 9.83 0.57
CA LYS A 122 -21.44 10.59 0.74
C LYS A 122 -21.57 11.85 -0.12
N VAL A 123 -20.47 12.32 -0.72
CA VAL A 123 -20.49 13.49 -1.62
C VAL A 123 -20.63 13.05 -3.08
N ILE A 124 -20.22 11.83 -3.39
CA ILE A 124 -20.25 11.26 -4.74
C ILE A 124 -21.55 10.48 -5.01
N PHE A 125 -22.21 9.98 -3.96
CA PHE A 125 -23.52 9.30 -3.99
C PHE A 125 -24.52 10.06 -3.13
#